data_AF-A0A449BKB1-F1
#
_entry.id   AF-A0A449BKB1-F1
#
_cell.length_a   1.000
_cell.length_b   1.000
_cell.length_c   1.000
_cell.angle_alpha   90.00
_cell.angle_beta   90.00
_cell.angle_gamma   90.00
#
_symmetry.space_group_name_H-M   'P 1'
#
loop_
_entity.id
_entity.type
_entity.pdbx_description
1 polymer ?
#
loop_
_entity_poly.entity_id
_entity_poly.type
_entity_poly.pdbx_seq_one_letter_code
_entity_poly.pdbx_strand_id
1 'polypeptide(L)' 'MTDLVKYILFWCIFAGSFVVTFRILQALEIEKYFKKYRKMEIHSAYFIITVLVSYALGKFLLDIIELFPGN' A
#
# COMPACT_ATOMS: atom_id res chain seq x y z
N MET A 1 2.60 16.68 16.91
CA MET A 1 3.19 16.73 15.54
C MET A 1 2.39 17.70 14.69
N THR A 2 3.00 18.51 13.82
CA THR A 2 2.26 19.42 12.91
C THR A 2 1.58 18.65 11.77
N ASP A 3 0.46 19.17 11.25
CA ASP A 3 -0.31 18.52 10.18
C ASP A 3 0.52 18.27 8.91
N LEU A 4 1.44 19.19 8.61
CA LEU A 4 2.36 19.05 7.48
C LEU A 4 3.26 17.81 7.62
N VAL A 5 3.79 17.55 8.83
CA VAL A 5 4.69 16.43 9.07
C VAL A 5 3.91 15.11 9.01
N LYS A 6 2.69 15.06 9.56
CA LYS A 6 1.79 13.90 9.43
C LYS A 6 1.51 13.58 7.96
N TYR A 7 1.20 14.61 7.17
CA TYR A 7 0.94 14.45 5.73
C TYR A 7 2.16 13.90 4.98
N ILE A 8 3.35 14.46 5.22
CA ILE A 8 4.59 13.98 4.58
C ILE A 8 4.89 12.53 4.98
N LEU A 9 4.81 12.21 6.28
CA LEU A 9 5.02 10.85 6.78
C LEU A 9 4.04 9.86 6.15
N PHE A 10 2.75 10.21 6.09
CA PHE A 10 1.73 9.38 5.45
C PHE A 10 2.12 9.07 4.01
N TRP A 11 2.44 10.08 3.20
CA TRP A 11 2.75 9.89 1.78
C TRP A 11 4.06 9.13 1.55
N CYS A 12 5.07 9.33 2.40
CA CYS A 12 6.31 8.55 2.36
C CYS A 12 6.04 7.05 2.64
N ILE A 13 5.26 6.75 3.69
CA ILE A 13 4.89 5.38 4.05
C ILE A 13 4.00 4.76 2.97
N PHE A 14 3.03 5.53 2.47
CA PHE A 14 2.13 5.10 1.40
C PHE A 14 2.91 4.75 0.14
N ALA A 15 3.78 5.65 -0.36
CA ALA A 15 4.56 5.41 -1.57
C ALA A 15 5.54 4.25 -1.41
N GLY A 16 6.21 4.17 -0.25
CA GLY A 16 7.13 3.07 0.05
C GLY A 16 6.43 1.72 0.10
N SER A 17 5.35 1.62 0.87
CA SER A 17 4.54 0.39 0.96
C SER A 17 3.91 0.04 -0.39
N PHE A 18 3.48 1.03 -1.18
CA PHE A 18 2.87 0.80 -2.49
C PHE A 18 3.83 0.08 -3.43
N VAL A 19 5.06 0.58 -3.55
CA VAL A 19 6.06 -0.05 -4.42
C VAL A 19 6.36 -1.47 -3.97
N VAL A 20 6.52 -1.70 -2.66
CA VAL A 20 6.82 -3.03 -2.10
C VAL A 20 5.65 -3.99 -2.34
N THR A 21 4.43 -3.62 -1.95
CA THR A 21 3.24 -4.46 -2.10
C THR A 21 2.93 -4.76 -3.56
N PHE A 22 3.06 -3.78 -4.46
CA PHE A 22 2.85 -3.99 -5.88
C PHE A 22 3.84 -4.98 -6.48
N ARG A 23 5.12 -4.86 -6.11
CA ARG A 23 6.17 -5.80 -6.54
C ARG A 23 5.93 -7.20 -6.02
N ILE A 24 5.49 -7.36 -4.75
CA ILE A 24 5.15 -8.65 -4.18
C ILE A 24 3.98 -9.29 -4.94
N LEU A 25 2.91 -8.53 -5.19
CA LEU A 25 1.74 -9.04 -5.91
C LEU A 25 2.07 -9.44 -7.35
N GLN A 26 2.91 -8.67 -8.05
CA GLN A 26 3.41 -9.06 -9.37
C GLN A 26 4.27 -10.33 -9.31
N ALA A 27 5.13 -10.47 -8.30
CA ALA A 27 6.02 -11.62 -8.13
C ALA A 27 5.28 -12.92 -7.79
N LEU A 28 4.06 -12.85 -7.23
CA LEU A 28 3.22 -14.02 -7.00
C LEU A 28 2.69 -14.65 -8.29
N GLU A 29 2.77 -13.93 -9.43
CA GLU A 29 2.40 -14.41 -10.76
C GLU A 29 1.05 -15.15 -10.80
N ILE A 30 0.08 -14.68 -10.01
CA ILE A 30 -1.23 -15.33 -9.86
C ILE A 30 -1.94 -15.44 -11.22
N GLU A 31 -1.66 -14.50 -12.13
CA GLU A 31 -2.07 -14.53 -13.54
C GLU A 31 -1.78 -15.84 -14.29
N LYS A 32 -0.78 -16.64 -13.87
CA LYS A 32 -0.48 -17.94 -14.47
C LYS A 32 -1.59 -18.98 -14.26
N TYR A 33 -2.38 -18.82 -13.20
CA TYR A 33 -3.46 -19.75 -12.85
C TYR A 33 -4.82 -19.38 -13.47
N PHE A 34 -4.90 -18.22 -14.16
CA PHE A 34 -6.16 -17.72 -14.73
C PHE A 34 -6.12 -17.68 -16.26
N LYS A 35 -7.31 -17.77 -16.89
CA LYS A 35 -7.42 -17.73 -18.35
C LYS A 35 -7.00 -16.35 -18.90
N LYS A 36 -6.36 -16.35 -20.08
CA LYS A 36 -5.69 -15.20 -20.72
C LYS A 36 -6.54 -13.91 -20.81
N TYR A 37 -7.87 -14.03 -20.93
CA TYR A 37 -8.78 -12.90 -21.02
C TYR A 37 -9.00 -12.14 -19.70
N ARG A 38 -8.60 -12.70 -18.54
CA ARG A 38 -8.76 -12.07 -17.22
C ARG A 38 -7.51 -11.32 -16.75
N LYS A 39 -6.46 -11.24 -17.56
CA LYS A 39 -5.20 -10.58 -17.16
C LYS A 39 -5.39 -9.12 -16.77
N MET A 40 -6.24 -8.40 -17.49
CA MET A 40 -6.58 -7.01 -17.16
C MET A 40 -7.26 -6.90 -15.79
N GLU A 41 -8.24 -7.77 -15.50
CA GLU A 41 -8.91 -7.82 -14.19
C GLU A 41 -7.92 -8.08 -13.05
N ILE A 42 -6.95 -8.97 -13.28
CA ILE A 42 -5.93 -9.33 -12.28
C ILE A 42 -4.96 -8.17 -12.03
N HIS A 43 -4.49 -7.48 -13.08
CA HIS A 43 -3.64 -6.30 -12.90
C HIS A 43 -4.39 -5.16 -12.20
N SER A 44 -5.67 -4.94 -12.52
CA SER A 44 -6.51 -3.98 -11.80
C SER A 44 -6.68 -4.38 -10.33
N ALA A 45 -6.89 -5.67 -10.05
CA ALA A 45 -6.97 -6.18 -8.69
C ALA A 45 -5.66 -5.95 -7.92
N TYR A 46 -4.49 -6.19 -8.53
CA TYR A 46 -3.20 -5.89 -7.91
C TYR A 46 -3.07 -4.41 -7.55
N PHE A 47 -3.46 -3.52 -8.47
CA PHE A 47 -3.43 -2.09 -8.21
C PHE A 47 -4.34 -1.71 -7.04
N ILE A 48 -5.61 -2.15 -7.07
CA ILE A 48 -6.59 -1.86 -6.00
C ILE A 48 -6.11 -2.37 -4.65
N ILE A 49 -5.66 -3.63 -4.58
CA ILE A 49 -5.15 -4.24 -3.35
C ILE A 49 -3.95 -3.45 -2.83
N THR A 50 -3.03 -3.06 -3.72
CA THR A 50 -1.86 -2.27 -3.33
C THR A 50 -2.28 -0.93 -2.73
N VAL A 51 -3.19 -0.18 -3.38
CA VAL A 51 -3.68 1.10 -2.85
C VAL A 51 -4.28 0.93 -1.46
N LEU A 52 -5.14 -0.07 -1.28
CA LEU A 52 -5.81 -0.33 0.00
C LEU A 52 -4.82 -0.71 1.11
N VAL A 53 -3.89 -1.62 0.82
CA VAL A 53 -2.88 -2.07 1.78
C VAL A 53 -1.94 -0.92 2.16
N SER A 54 -1.50 -0.12 1.19
CA SER A 54 -0.64 1.03 1.43
C SER A 54 -1.32 2.12 2.25
N TYR A 55 -2.60 2.39 1.98
CA TYR A 55 -3.39 3.31 2.78
C TYR A 55 -3.55 2.80 4.22
N ALA A 56 -3.92 1.53 4.37
CA ALA A 56 -4.10 0.91 5.69
C ALA A 56 -2.80 0.92 6.50
N LEU A 57 -1.66 0.59 5.89
CA LEU A 57 -0.35 0.65 6.53
C LEU A 57 0.07 2.07 6.87
N GLY A 58 -0.14 3.03 5.96
CA GLY A 58 0.13 4.45 6.20
C GLY A 58 -0.64 4.98 7.39
N LYS A 59 -1.94 4.69 7.46
CA LYS A 59 -2.80 5.08 8.58
C LYS A 59 -2.39 4.38 9.88
N PHE A 60 -2.21 3.07 9.84
CA PHE A 60 -1.84 2.29 11.02
C PHE A 60 -0.51 2.74 11.63
N LEU A 61 0.49 3.01 10.81
CA LEU A 61 1.79 3.50 11.29
C LEU A 61 1.70 4.92 11.85
N LEU A 62 0.90 5.81 11.24
CA LEU A 62 0.62 7.11 11.83
C LEU A 62 -0.09 7.00 13.18
N ASP A 63 -1.12 6.17 13.28
CA ASP A 63 -1.86 5.94 14.53
C ASP A 63 -0.91 5.43 15.63
N ILE A 64 0.02 4.53 15.30
CA ILE A 64 1.08 4.08 16.21
C ILE A 64 2.00 5.23 16.64
N ILE A 65 2.47 6.03 15.69
CA ILE A 65 3.38 7.16 15.97
C ILE A 65 2.72 8.19 16.90
N GLU A 66 1.41 8.38 16.78
CA GLU A 66 0.61 9.28 17.62
C GLU A 66 0.32 8.70 19.02
N LEU A 67 0.35 7.38 19.19
CA LEU A 67 0.15 6.72 20.48
C LEU A 67 1.34 6.87 21.45
N PHE A 68 2.53 7.28 20.96
CA PHE A 68 3.70 7.43 21.81
C PHE A 68 3.73 8.77 22.55
N PRO A 69 3.87 8.77 23.89
CA PRO A 69 3.99 10.00 24.67
C PRO A 69 5.32 10.69 24.35
N GLY A 70 5.26 11.82 23.64
CA GLY A 70 6.43 12.58 23.18
C GLY A 70 6.31 13.17 21.78
N ASN A 71 5.26 12.80 21.02
CA ASN A 71 4.95 13.31 19.68
C ASN A 71 3.79 14.31 19.64
#